data_AF-A0A1X0N2V5-F1
#
_entry.id   AF-A0A1X0N2V5-F1
#
_cell.length_a   1.000
_cell.length_b   1.000
_cell.length_c   1.000
_cell.angle_alpha   90.00
_cell.angle_beta   90.00
_cell.angle_gamma   90.00
#
_symmetry.space_group_name_H-M   'P 1'
#
loop_
_entity.id
_entity.type
_entity.pdbx_description
1 polymer ?
#
loop_
_entity_poly.entity_id
_entity_poly.type
_entity_poly.pdbx_seq_one_letter_code
_entity_poly.pdbx_strand_id
1 'polypeptide(L)'
;MKPTEPQVHVSGNAAAELEHVLHHDIPLTREMGIRVLDWQHQRLRLHLPLAPNVNHKSTLFGGSLYCGAVLAGWGWLHLRLREAGISDGHIVIQDGQISYPLPVRDDAVAVCEAPDVGRWDKFIATYQRRGRARLELHTCLYAQGSDEPAVNFTGQFVLHR
;
A
#
# COMPACT_ATOMS: atom_id res chain seq x y z
N MET A 1 -25.07 27.16 9.18
CA MET A 1 -25.06 25.71 8.89
C MET A 1 -24.24 25.49 7.63
N LYS A 2 -23.10 24.79 7.72
CA LYS A 2 -22.38 24.34 6.51
C LYS A 2 -23.11 23.09 5.97
N PRO A 3 -23.31 22.95 4.65
CA PRO A 3 -23.88 21.73 4.08
C PRO A 3 -22.91 20.57 4.31
N THR A 4 -23.41 19.50 4.92
CA THR A 4 -22.68 18.24 5.09
C THR A 4 -22.56 17.58 3.72
N GLU A 5 -21.33 17.35 3.25
CA GLU A 5 -21.09 16.57 2.04
C GLU A 5 -21.60 15.13 2.22
N PRO A 6 -22.15 14.50 1.17
CA PRO A 6 -22.65 13.14 1.26
C PRO A 6 -21.47 12.17 1.50
N GLN A 7 -21.46 11.53 2.66
CA GLN A 7 -20.60 10.38 2.92
C GLN A 7 -21.04 9.25 2.00
N VAL A 8 -20.25 9.02 0.94
CA VAL A 8 -20.38 7.82 0.12
C VAL A 8 -19.96 6.65 1.00
N HIS A 9 -20.95 5.97 1.58
CA HIS A 9 -20.76 4.70 2.25
C HIS A 9 -20.28 3.67 1.22
N VAL A 10 -18.98 3.42 1.16
CA VAL A 10 -18.45 2.18 0.58
C VAL A 10 -18.70 1.07 1.59
N SER A 11 -19.96 0.60 1.63
CA SER A 11 -20.38 -0.52 2.48
C SER A 11 -20.03 -1.84 1.80
N GLY A 12 -18.80 -2.28 2.04
CA GLY A 12 -18.20 -3.57 1.72
C GLY A 12 -16.84 -3.57 2.41
N ASN A 13 -16.39 -4.68 3.00
CA ASN A 13 -15.15 -4.69 3.76
C ASN A 13 -13.95 -4.42 2.81
N ALA A 14 -13.59 -3.14 2.64
CA ALA A 14 -12.55 -2.69 1.72
C ALA A 14 -11.22 -3.42 1.92
N ALA A 15 -10.90 -3.79 3.15
CA ALA A 15 -9.73 -4.60 3.47
C ALA A 15 -9.84 -6.02 2.89
N ALA A 16 -10.97 -6.70 3.07
CA ALA A 16 -11.18 -8.04 2.50
C ALA A 16 -11.24 -8.03 0.97
N GLU A 17 -11.80 -6.99 0.37
CA GLU A 17 -11.82 -6.83 -1.09
C GLU A 17 -10.40 -6.60 -1.64
N LEU A 18 -9.61 -5.74 -0.99
CA LEU A 18 -8.21 -5.56 -1.37
C LEU A 18 -7.43 -6.87 -1.21
N GLU A 19 -7.61 -7.59 -0.10
CA GLU A 19 -6.94 -8.89 0.10
C GLU A 19 -7.28 -9.87 -1.03
N HIS A 20 -8.56 -9.93 -1.41
CA HIS A 20 -9.00 -10.76 -2.54
C HIS A 20 -8.32 -10.35 -3.85
N VAL A 21 -8.29 -9.04 -4.16
CA VAL A 21 -7.61 -8.51 -5.36
C VAL A 21 -6.14 -8.88 -5.35
N LEU A 22 -5.44 -8.69 -4.22
CA LEU A 22 -4.02 -9.03 -4.10
C LEU A 22 -3.79 -10.52 -4.35
N HIS A 23 -4.55 -11.40 -3.71
CA HIS A 23 -4.38 -12.86 -3.84
C HIS A 23 -4.77 -13.39 -5.22
N HIS A 24 -5.78 -12.79 -5.85
CA HIS A 24 -6.27 -13.20 -7.17
C HIS A 24 -5.34 -12.71 -8.29
N ASP A 25 -5.04 -11.42 -8.32
CA ASP A 25 -4.31 -10.78 -9.42
C ASP A 25 -2.79 -10.93 -9.27
N ILE A 26 -2.30 -11.11 -8.04
CA ILE A 26 -0.87 -11.25 -7.73
C ILE A 26 -0.66 -12.52 -6.89
N PRO A 27 -0.65 -13.72 -7.50
CA PRO A 27 -0.63 -15.00 -6.76
C PRO A 27 0.52 -15.14 -5.75
N LEU A 28 1.65 -14.47 -5.98
CA LEU A 28 2.77 -14.40 -5.04
C LEU A 28 2.34 -13.91 -3.65
N THR A 29 1.38 -12.99 -3.55
CA THR A 29 0.94 -12.43 -2.26
C THR A 29 0.29 -13.47 -1.35
N ARG A 30 -0.41 -14.46 -1.94
CA ARG A 30 -0.97 -15.61 -1.23
C ARG A 30 0.12 -16.55 -0.72
N GLU A 31 1.13 -16.84 -1.54
CA GLU A 31 2.29 -17.68 -1.14
C GLU A 31 3.10 -17.01 -0.02
N MET A 32 3.24 -15.69 -0.08
CA MET A 32 3.85 -14.89 0.97
C MET A 32 2.97 -14.76 2.24
N GLY A 33 1.72 -15.22 2.21
CA GLY A 33 0.79 -15.12 3.33
C GLY A 33 0.38 -13.69 3.69
N ILE A 34 0.49 -12.75 2.75
CA ILE A 34 0.14 -11.33 2.99
C ILE A 34 -1.35 -11.22 3.32
N ARG A 35 -1.67 -10.44 4.35
CA ARG A 35 -3.06 -10.11 4.71
C ARG A 35 -3.27 -8.61 4.83
N VAL A 36 -4.49 -8.15 4.57
CA VAL A 36 -4.87 -6.76 4.81
C VAL A 36 -5.42 -6.65 6.24
N LEU A 37 -4.70 -5.93 7.11
CA LEU A 37 -5.11 -5.76 8.50
C LEU A 37 -6.26 -4.75 8.62
N ASP A 38 -6.07 -3.56 8.03
CA ASP A 38 -7.07 -2.51 8.04
C ASP A 38 -6.82 -1.47 6.95
N TRP A 39 -7.91 -0.78 6.60
CA TRP A 39 -7.93 0.46 5.84
C TRP A 39 -8.76 1.48 6.62
N GLN A 40 -8.09 2.41 7.30
CA GLN A 40 -8.76 3.38 8.16
C GLN A 40 -8.01 4.71 8.14
N HIS A 41 -8.73 5.84 8.16
CA HIS A 41 -8.14 7.18 8.18
C HIS A 41 -7.11 7.42 7.06
N GLN A 42 -7.34 6.82 5.89
CA GLN A 42 -6.41 6.84 4.75
C GLN A 42 -5.03 6.25 5.05
N ARG A 43 -4.97 5.28 5.97
CA ARG A 43 -3.80 4.48 6.31
C ARG A 43 -4.10 3.03 5.96
N LEU A 44 -3.21 2.41 5.19
CA LEU A 44 -3.28 0.99 4.86
C LEU A 44 -2.24 0.23 5.68
N ARG A 45 -2.67 -0.88 6.28
CA ARG A 45 -1.79 -1.80 7.01
C ARG A 45 -1.88 -3.20 6.43
N LEU A 46 -0.73 -3.77 6.05
CA LEU A 46 -0.59 -5.14 5.57
C LEU A 46 0.24 -5.95 6.56
N HIS A 47 -0.19 -7.17 6.86
CA HIS A 47 0.57 -8.15 7.61
C HIS A 47 1.41 -9.01 6.66
N LEU A 48 2.66 -9.25 7.05
CA LEU A 48 3.62 -10.09 6.33
C LEU A 48 4.21 -11.11 7.30
N PRO A 49 3.81 -12.39 7.24
CA PRO A 49 4.27 -13.40 8.17
C PRO A 49 5.73 -13.81 7.93
N LEU A 50 6.49 -14.12 8.98
CA LEU A 50 7.88 -14.56 8.89
C LEU A 50 8.04 -15.89 8.16
N ALA A 51 7.23 -16.88 8.52
CA ALA A 51 7.46 -18.28 8.14
C ALA A 51 7.60 -18.50 6.61
N PRO A 52 6.71 -17.99 5.74
CA PRO A 52 6.87 -18.16 4.29
C PRO A 52 7.89 -17.19 3.67
N ASN A 53 8.38 -16.21 4.44
CA ASN A 53 9.22 -15.12 3.96
C ASN A 53 10.61 -15.13 4.61
N VAL A 54 11.03 -16.24 5.23
CA VAL A 54 12.29 -16.33 5.95
C VAL A 54 13.49 -16.43 5.00
N ASN A 55 14.64 -15.87 5.40
CA ASN A 55 15.92 -16.02 4.71
C ASN A 55 16.88 -16.95 5.48
N HIS A 56 18.08 -17.15 4.93
CA HIS A 56 19.14 -18.00 5.51
C HIS A 56 19.69 -17.53 6.89
N LYS A 57 19.28 -16.36 7.39
CA LYS A 57 19.62 -15.80 8.70
C LYS A 57 18.45 -15.88 9.70
N SER A 58 17.38 -16.58 9.36
CA SER A 58 16.15 -16.67 10.18
C SER A 58 15.51 -15.30 10.44
N THR A 59 15.59 -14.41 9.45
CA THR A 59 14.88 -13.11 9.43
C THR A 59 14.05 -13.01 8.16
N LEU A 60 13.14 -12.03 8.07
CA LEU A 60 12.43 -11.76 6.83
C LEU A 60 13.40 -11.46 5.68
N PHE A 61 13.15 -12.08 4.53
CA PHE A 61 13.89 -11.88 3.30
C PHE A 61 13.68 -10.46 2.77
N GLY A 62 14.78 -9.82 2.34
CA GLY A 62 14.74 -8.46 1.80
C GLY A 62 13.78 -8.31 0.61
N GLY A 63 13.73 -9.29 -0.29
CA GLY A 63 12.76 -9.27 -1.39
C GLY A 63 11.31 -9.36 -0.93
N SER A 64 11.02 -10.14 0.12
CA SER A 64 9.68 -10.21 0.71
C SER A 64 9.29 -8.89 1.39
N LEU A 65 10.23 -8.25 2.09
CA LEU A 65 10.03 -6.92 2.67
C LEU A 65 9.77 -5.86 1.59
N TYR A 66 10.51 -5.90 0.47
CA TYR A 66 10.27 -5.05 -0.69
C TYR A 66 8.87 -5.27 -1.28
N CYS A 67 8.46 -6.53 -1.48
CA CYS A 67 7.12 -6.85 -1.95
C CYS A 67 6.05 -6.29 -1.01
N GLY A 68 6.18 -6.49 0.31
CA GLY A 68 5.27 -5.89 1.29
C GLY A 68 5.23 -4.36 1.21
N ALA A 69 6.38 -3.72 1.00
CA ALA A 69 6.49 -2.28 0.87
C ALA A 69 5.75 -1.73 -0.37
N VAL A 70 6.03 -2.30 -1.54
CA VAL A 70 5.42 -1.91 -2.82
C VAL A 70 3.91 -2.14 -2.79
N LEU A 71 3.46 -3.27 -2.23
CA LEU A 71 2.04 -3.64 -2.19
C LEU A 71 1.24 -2.74 -1.24
N ALA A 72 1.84 -2.26 -0.14
CA ALA A 72 1.16 -1.28 0.71
C ALA A 72 0.99 0.06 -0.03
N GLY A 73 2.00 0.54 -0.77
CA GLY A 73 1.86 1.73 -1.61
C GLY A 73 0.83 1.56 -2.74
N TRP A 74 0.88 0.43 -3.45
CA TRP A 74 -0.07 0.11 -4.52
C TRP A 74 -1.50 -0.02 -3.99
N GLY A 75 -1.69 -0.77 -2.90
CA GLY A 75 -2.98 -1.01 -2.27
C GLY A 75 -3.60 0.27 -1.72
N TRP A 76 -2.79 1.17 -1.17
CA TRP A 76 -3.24 2.49 -0.73
C TRP A 76 -3.82 3.27 -1.93
N LEU A 77 -3.08 3.31 -3.04
CA LEU A 77 -3.52 4.04 -4.24
C LEU A 77 -4.77 3.41 -4.84
N HIS A 78 -4.84 2.08 -4.89
CA HIS A 78 -6.02 1.34 -5.35
C HIS A 78 -7.27 1.71 -4.55
N LEU A 79 -7.20 1.63 -3.21
CA LEU A 79 -8.33 1.96 -2.34
C LEU A 79 -8.74 3.43 -2.43
N ARG A 80 -7.78 4.35 -2.50
CA ARG A 80 -8.07 5.79 -2.62
C ARG A 80 -8.68 6.19 -3.95
N LEU A 81 -8.25 5.56 -5.05
CA LEU A 81 -8.89 5.77 -6.35
C LEU A 81 -10.33 5.27 -6.36
N ARG A 82 -10.57 4.12 -5.73
CA ARG A 82 -11.92 3.57 -5.57
C ARG A 82 -12.84 4.50 -4.77
N GLU A 83 -12.34 5.05 -3.66
CA GLU A 83 -13.08 6.07 -2.89
C GLU A 83 -13.35 7.35 -3.68
N ALA A 84 -12.47 7.71 -4.61
CA ALA A 84 -12.65 8.83 -5.53
C ALA A 84 -13.54 8.50 -6.75
N GLY A 85 -14.08 7.27 -6.84
CA GLY A 85 -14.92 6.83 -7.97
C GLY A 85 -14.16 6.63 -9.28
N ILE A 86 -12.83 6.45 -9.23
CA ILE A 86 -11.98 6.24 -10.41
C ILE A 86 -11.76 4.74 -10.61
N SER A 87 -12.25 4.22 -11.73
CA SER A 87 -12.15 2.80 -12.12
C SER A 87 -11.53 2.58 -13.50
N ASP A 88 -11.23 3.64 -14.24
CA ASP A 88 -10.74 3.60 -15.63
C ASP A 88 -9.21 3.63 -15.76
N GLY A 89 -8.47 3.45 -14.66
CA GLY A 89 -7.02 3.64 -14.62
C GLY A 89 -6.24 2.42 -14.12
N HIS A 90 -5.07 2.22 -14.72
CA HIS A 90 -4.10 1.20 -14.38
C HIS A 90 -2.95 1.78 -13.55
N ILE A 91 -2.66 1.14 -12.41
CA ILE A 91 -1.56 1.52 -11.52
C ILE A 91 -0.34 0.68 -11.85
N VAL A 92 0.79 1.34 -12.11
CA VAL A 92 2.10 0.70 -12.23
C VAL A 92 3.11 1.39 -11.30
N ILE A 93 4.06 0.64 -10.77
CA ILE A 93 5.24 1.21 -10.14
C ILE A 93 6.25 1.59 -11.24
N GLN A 94 6.73 2.83 -11.22
CA GLN A 94 7.75 3.32 -12.15
C GLN A 94 9.16 3.18 -11.57
N ASP A 95 9.31 3.47 -10.28
CA ASP A 95 10.58 3.44 -9.57
C ASP A 95 10.33 3.19 -8.08
N GLY A 96 11.31 2.65 -7.36
CA GLY A 96 11.21 2.43 -5.93
C GLY A 96 12.57 2.31 -5.26
N GLN A 97 12.77 3.08 -4.19
CA GLN A 97 13.97 3.05 -3.35
C GLN A 97 13.63 2.49 -1.98
N ILE A 98 14.43 1.52 -1.51
CA ILE A 98 14.24 0.85 -0.22
C ILE A 98 15.52 0.89 0.62
N SER A 99 15.37 1.03 1.93
CA SER A 99 16.46 0.88 2.92
C SER A 99 16.05 -0.10 4.01
N TYR A 100 17.02 -0.86 4.53
CA TYR A 100 16.82 -1.88 5.56
C TYR A 100 17.65 -1.58 6.81
N PRO A 101 17.28 -0.57 7.63
CA PRO A 101 18.02 -0.24 8.85
C PRO A 101 18.14 -1.38 9.84
N LEU A 102 17.11 -2.24 9.97
CA LEU A 102 17.06 -3.29 10.97
C LEU A 102 16.59 -4.64 10.38
N PRO A 103 17.13 -5.77 10.87
CA PRO A 103 16.59 -7.09 10.54
C PRO A 103 15.23 -7.30 11.22
N VAL A 104 14.29 -7.93 10.52
CA VAL A 104 12.99 -8.31 11.09
C VAL A 104 12.98 -9.80 11.44
N ARG A 105 12.89 -10.12 12.73
CA ARG A 105 12.99 -11.49 13.28
C ARG A 105 11.65 -12.17 13.55
N ASP A 106 10.56 -11.42 13.39
CA ASP A 106 9.19 -11.86 13.60
C ASP A 106 8.35 -11.51 12.37
N ASP A 107 7.03 -11.59 12.47
CA ASP A 107 6.14 -11.03 11.46
C ASP A 107 6.35 -9.51 11.33
N ALA A 108 6.02 -8.96 10.16
CA ALA A 108 6.08 -7.53 9.89
C ALA A 108 4.70 -6.94 9.62
N VAL A 109 4.57 -5.65 9.88
CA VAL A 109 3.46 -4.82 9.41
C VAL A 109 3.99 -3.77 8.46
N ALA A 110 3.57 -3.82 7.19
CA ALA A 110 3.80 -2.77 6.22
C ALA A 110 2.70 -1.70 6.32
N VAL A 111 3.10 -0.44 6.33
CA VAL A 111 2.20 0.70 6.55
C VAL A 111 2.44 1.74 5.47
N CYS A 112 1.40 2.08 4.71
CA CYS A 112 1.39 3.24 3.82
C CYS A 112 0.46 4.31 4.40
N GLU A 113 1.01 5.48 4.67
CA GLU A 113 0.26 6.66 5.12
C GLU A 113 -0.24 7.47 3.93
N ALA A 114 -1.23 8.33 4.17
CA ALA A 114 -1.67 9.28 3.17
C ALA A 114 -0.56 10.30 2.85
N PRO A 115 -0.35 10.65 1.56
CA PRO A 115 0.46 11.80 1.21
C PRO A 115 -0.27 13.08 1.64
N ASP A 116 0.44 14.21 1.57
CA ASP A 116 -0.17 15.52 1.73
C ASP A 116 -1.40 15.71 0.82
N VAL A 117 -2.44 16.34 1.34
CA VAL A 117 -3.73 16.54 0.65
C VAL A 117 -3.52 17.28 -0.68
N GLY A 118 -2.65 18.29 -0.71
CA GLY A 118 -2.34 19.02 -1.93
C GLY A 118 -1.64 18.17 -3.00
N ARG A 119 -0.83 17.18 -2.60
CA ARG A 119 -0.24 16.21 -3.54
C ARG A 119 -1.31 15.32 -4.16
N TRP A 120 -2.26 14.85 -3.35
CA TRP A 120 -3.39 14.04 -3.82
C TRP A 120 -4.28 14.80 -4.81
N ASP A 121 -4.70 16.01 -4.46
CA ASP A 121 -5.59 16.82 -5.31
C ASP A 121 -4.94 17.13 -6.67
N LYS A 122 -3.65 17.49 -6.65
CA LYS A 122 -2.88 17.73 -7.87
C LYS A 122 -2.75 16.47 -8.72
N PHE A 123 -2.56 15.32 -8.09
CA PHE A 123 -2.46 14.03 -8.78
C PHE A 123 -3.78 13.70 -9.52
N ILE A 124 -4.93 13.79 -8.84
CA ILE A 124 -6.24 13.53 -9.43
C ILE A 124 -6.56 14.51 -10.57
N ALA A 125 -6.38 15.83 -10.34
CA ALA A 125 -6.61 16.84 -11.37
C ALA A 125 -5.72 16.62 -12.61
N THR A 126 -4.47 16.16 -12.39
CA THR A 126 -3.56 15.83 -13.49
C THR A 126 -4.03 14.60 -14.26
N TYR A 127 -4.45 13.54 -13.56
CA TYR A 127 -4.94 12.31 -14.18
C TYR A 127 -6.20 12.59 -15.02
N GLN A 128 -7.19 13.28 -14.45
CA GLN A 128 -8.44 13.61 -15.16
C GLN A 128 -8.18 14.41 -16.44
N ARG A 129 -7.24 15.35 -16.41
CA ARG A 129 -6.88 16.19 -17.56
C ARG A 129 -6.05 15.47 -18.62
N ARG A 130 -5.12 14.59 -18.21
CA ARG A 130 -4.08 14.04 -19.11
C ARG A 130 -4.20 12.54 -19.37
N GLY A 131 -5.07 11.83 -18.65
CA GLY A 131 -5.13 10.37 -18.64
C GLY A 131 -3.88 9.70 -18.04
N ARG A 132 -2.97 10.46 -17.43
CA ARG A 132 -1.74 9.96 -16.79
C ARG A 132 -1.26 10.90 -15.69
N ALA A 133 -0.94 10.36 -14.52
CA ALA A 133 -0.36 11.11 -13.42
C ALA A 133 0.60 10.25 -12.59
N ARG A 134 1.47 10.90 -11.81
CA ARG A 134 2.45 10.23 -10.94
C ARG A 134 2.23 10.65 -9.50
N LEU A 135 2.31 9.70 -8.57
CA LEU A 135 2.23 9.94 -7.13
C LEU A 135 3.36 9.20 -6.43
N GLU A 136 4.14 9.93 -5.65
CA GLU A 136 5.12 9.34 -4.74
C GLU A 136 4.42 8.95 -3.44
N LEU A 137 4.63 7.72 -2.99
CA LEU A 137 4.11 7.19 -1.73
C LEU A 137 5.25 6.64 -0.88
N HIS A 138 5.11 6.82 0.43
CA HIS A 138 6.07 6.30 1.41
C HIS A 138 5.44 5.14 2.16
N THR A 139 6.24 4.11 2.41
CA THR A 139 5.84 2.94 3.18
C THR A 139 6.94 2.56 4.16
N CYS A 140 6.55 2.21 5.37
CA CYS A 140 7.46 1.68 6.38
C CYS A 140 7.04 0.26 6.75
N LEU A 141 8.01 -0.59 7.12
CA LEU A 141 7.73 -1.89 7.73
C LEU A 141 8.27 -1.91 9.15
N TYR A 142 7.44 -2.41 10.05
CA TYR A 142 7.74 -2.55 11.47
C TYR A 142 7.73 -4.03 11.83
N ALA A 143 8.69 -4.48 12.63
CA ALA A 143 8.55 -5.77 13.30
C ALA A 143 7.32 -5.75 14.21
N GLN A 144 6.62 -6.86 14.34
CA GLN A 144 5.45 -6.94 15.20
C GLN A 144 5.75 -6.49 16.64
N GLY A 145 5.00 -5.51 17.14
CA GLY A 145 5.21 -4.93 18.47
C GLY A 145 6.31 -3.87 18.58
N SER A 146 6.94 -3.48 17.46
CA SER A 146 7.91 -2.39 17.41
C SER A 146 7.30 -1.12 16.82
N ASP A 147 7.68 0.05 17.36
CA ASP A 147 7.40 1.36 16.78
C ASP A 147 8.57 1.92 15.95
N GLU A 148 9.71 1.21 15.93
CA GLU A 148 10.87 1.60 15.13
C GLU A 148 10.78 0.98 13.72
N PRO A 149 10.87 1.79 12.65
CA PRO A 149 10.79 1.29 11.28
C PRO A 149 12.04 0.47 10.93
N ALA A 150 11.85 -0.82 10.67
CA ALA A 150 12.91 -1.73 10.26
C ALA A 150 13.27 -1.60 8.77
N VAL A 151 12.32 -1.10 7.97
CA VAL A 151 12.45 -0.87 6.53
C VAL A 151 11.74 0.41 6.15
N ASN A 152 12.34 1.21 5.27
CA ASN A 152 11.71 2.40 4.69
C ASN A 152 11.71 2.28 3.16
N PHE A 153 10.60 2.64 2.55
CA PHE A 153 10.40 2.58 1.11
C PHE A 153 9.76 3.86 0.58
N THR A 154 10.28 4.35 -0.54
CA THR A 154 9.66 5.42 -1.34
C THR A 154 9.41 4.87 -2.73
N GLY A 155 8.15 4.85 -3.16
CA GLY A 155 7.73 4.36 -4.47
C GLY A 155 7.10 5.45 -5.32
N GLN A 156 7.52 5.56 -6.57
CA GLN A 156 6.87 6.39 -7.57
C GLN A 156 5.85 5.56 -8.34
N PHE A 157 4.58 5.75 -8.04
CA PHE A 157 3.47 5.10 -8.74
C PHE A 157 2.95 5.98 -9.87
N VAL A 158 2.46 5.34 -10.93
CA VAL A 158 1.86 5.99 -12.09
C VAL A 158 0.49 5.41 -12.30
N LEU A 159 -0.50 6.29 -12.42
CA LEU A 159 -1.84 5.94 -12.89
C LEU A 159 -1.95 6.36 -14.35
N HIS A 160 -2.42 5.48 -15.23
CA HIS A 160 -2.69 5.80 -16.63
C HIS A 160 -3.93 5.06 -17.15
N ARG A 161 -4.63 5.66 -18.11
CA ARG A 161 -5.67 4.96 -18.91
C ARG A 161 -5.05 3.97 -19.88
#